data_AF-A0A1C5LPH5-F1
#
_entry.id   AF-A0A1C5LPH5-F1
#
_cell.length_a   1.000
_cell.length_b   1.000
_cell.length_c   1.000
_cell.angle_alpha   90.00
_cell.angle_beta   90.00
_cell.angle_gamma   90.00
#
_symmetry.space_group_name_H-M   'P 1'
#
loop_
_entity.id
_entity.type
_entity.pdbx_description
1 polymer ?
#
loop_
_entity_poly.entity_id
_entity_poly.type
_entity_poly.pdbx_seq_one_letter_code
_entity_poly.pdbx_strand_id
1 'polypeptide(L)'
;MAEKKRLANIEYLRVIAMAMVVVLHFMTKSGSLPEAGNEAAGYLTGQNILALLLESLCIVAVDVYVLISGYLGADREPRPQKAAAFLLRIWFYSLLIPFVLTVFSVPTKAGEQGIYGLVQYFLPIESETYWFATYYLFLLLLMPLCNLAVKHMEKKTFEMIMLFFFIISSLIKSICPVRLPADRFGYDALWFVFVYLLGVYLRKYGMAVWEKRGGLLYRGSVLLIFFMEFVLQLFSARTGVLTYYASVPFHYNFVFCLTGAVGLFYVFLRKPVAEGKKADVIRFLGRYSFGVYLFHEHPDIRDRWYPLIDRVMDPYGKNSLILWLLKLIFSVLLIYGIGVFLDFVRDKIFIFAGSCIRNIRERKGAAR
;
A
#
# COMPACT_ATOMS: atom_id res chain seq x y z
N MET A 1 21.68 14.85 -20.97
CA MET A 1 21.93 14.59 -19.54
C MET A 1 21.58 13.15 -19.26
N ALA A 2 22.51 12.35 -18.75
CA ALA A 2 22.23 10.95 -18.40
C ALA A 2 21.11 10.90 -17.35
N GLU A 3 20.02 10.19 -17.66
CA GLU A 3 18.89 10.03 -16.75
C GLU A 3 19.39 9.33 -15.48
N LYS A 4 19.29 10.02 -14.32
CA LYS A 4 19.76 9.46 -13.04
C LYS A 4 18.93 8.21 -12.73
N LYS A 5 19.56 7.04 -12.80
CA LYS A 5 18.92 5.74 -12.54
C LYS A 5 18.25 5.75 -11.15
N ARG A 6 17.07 5.10 -11.06
CA ARG A 6 16.36 4.90 -9.78
C ARG A 6 17.24 4.09 -8.83
N LEU A 7 17.19 4.44 -7.53
CA LEU A 7 17.96 3.78 -6.49
C LEU A 7 17.43 2.34 -6.32
N ALA A 8 18.23 1.34 -6.72
CA ALA A 8 17.78 -0.04 -6.78
C ALA A 8 17.37 -0.61 -5.41
N ASN A 9 18.01 -0.19 -4.32
CA ASN A 9 17.63 -0.57 -2.97
C ASN A 9 16.23 -0.05 -2.56
N ILE A 10 15.87 1.16 -2.97
CA ILE A 10 14.54 1.72 -2.73
C ILE A 10 13.50 1.09 -3.65
N GLU A 11 13.85 0.77 -4.89
CA GLU A 11 12.99 -0.03 -5.77
C GLU A 11 12.76 -1.43 -5.22
N TYR A 12 13.77 -2.05 -4.60
CA TYR A 12 13.62 -3.33 -3.94
C TYR A 12 12.62 -3.24 -2.78
N LEU A 13 12.71 -2.19 -1.97
CA LEU A 13 11.74 -1.95 -0.91
C LEU A 13 10.31 -1.77 -1.45
N ARG A 14 10.12 -1.07 -2.58
CA ARG A 14 8.80 -0.97 -3.23
C ARG A 14 8.30 -2.34 -3.70
N VAL A 15 9.17 -3.18 -4.27
CA VAL A 15 8.82 -4.54 -4.69
C VAL A 15 8.32 -5.36 -3.50
N ILE A 16 9.08 -5.36 -2.40
CA ILE A 16 8.73 -6.08 -1.17
C ILE A 16 7.44 -5.53 -0.56
N ALA A 17 7.30 -4.21 -0.44
CA ALA A 17 6.09 -3.60 0.10
C ALA A 17 4.84 -3.95 -0.73
N MET A 18 4.93 -4.02 -2.06
CA MET A 18 3.78 -4.44 -2.86
C MET A 18 3.44 -5.92 -2.67
N ALA A 19 4.44 -6.79 -2.54
CA ALA A 19 4.20 -8.19 -2.23
C ALA A 19 3.54 -8.33 -0.84
N MET A 20 3.99 -7.55 0.15
CA MET A 20 3.35 -7.47 1.48
C MET A 20 1.88 -7.04 1.38
N VAL A 21 1.54 -6.04 0.55
CA VAL A 21 0.14 -5.63 0.32
C VAL A 21 -0.71 -6.79 -0.22
N VAL A 22 -0.18 -7.59 -1.15
CA VAL A 22 -0.90 -8.78 -1.65
C VAL A 22 -1.08 -9.83 -0.55
N VAL A 23 -0.11 -9.99 0.35
CA VAL A 23 -0.24 -10.86 1.53
C VAL A 23 -1.36 -10.37 2.45
N LEU A 24 -1.43 -9.06 2.75
CA LEU A 24 -2.51 -8.47 3.57
C LEU A 24 -3.89 -8.77 2.95
N HIS A 25 -4.05 -8.49 1.67
CA HIS A 25 -5.33 -8.78 0.99
C HIS A 25 -5.61 -10.28 0.94
N PHE A 26 -4.61 -11.15 0.81
CA PHE A 26 -4.84 -12.59 0.98
C PHE A 26 -5.36 -12.93 2.37
N MET A 27 -4.80 -12.37 3.45
CA MET A 27 -5.29 -12.63 4.81
C MET A 27 -6.75 -12.22 4.97
N THR A 28 -7.12 -11.03 4.47
CA THR A 28 -8.50 -10.54 4.49
C THR A 28 -9.43 -11.41 3.64
N LYS A 29 -9.07 -11.71 2.38
CA LYS A 29 -9.93 -12.43 1.44
C LYS A 29 -10.07 -13.92 1.77
N SER A 30 -9.08 -14.50 2.44
CA SER A 30 -9.12 -15.89 2.91
C SER A 30 -9.87 -16.09 4.22
N GLY A 31 -10.23 -15.00 4.93
CA GLY A 31 -10.83 -15.10 6.26
C GLY A 31 -9.91 -15.76 7.28
N SER A 32 -8.59 -15.64 7.12
CA SER A 32 -7.62 -16.36 7.97
C SER A 32 -7.33 -15.66 9.30
N LEU A 33 -7.65 -14.37 9.40
CA LEU A 33 -7.51 -13.60 10.63
C LEU A 33 -8.66 -13.93 11.59
N PRO A 34 -8.40 -13.99 12.90
CA PRO A 34 -9.47 -14.17 13.87
C PRO A 34 -10.40 -12.96 13.91
N GLU A 35 -11.69 -13.21 14.15
CA GLU A 35 -12.68 -12.16 14.36
C GLU A 35 -12.85 -11.89 15.86
N ALA A 36 -12.59 -10.65 16.26
CA ALA A 36 -12.73 -10.23 17.66
C ALA A 36 -14.19 -10.36 18.13
N GLY A 37 -14.39 -10.83 19.36
CA GLY A 37 -15.72 -10.94 19.98
C GLY A 37 -16.55 -12.15 19.53
N ASN A 38 -15.99 -13.05 18.71
CA ASN A 38 -16.66 -14.29 18.32
C ASN A 38 -16.28 -15.45 19.27
N GLU A 39 -17.13 -15.74 20.26
CA GLU A 39 -16.92 -16.83 21.23
C GLU A 39 -16.80 -18.22 20.59
N ALA A 40 -17.45 -18.44 19.44
CA ALA A 40 -17.34 -19.69 18.69
C ALA A 40 -15.93 -19.90 18.08
N ALA A 41 -15.13 -18.82 17.98
CA ALA A 41 -13.74 -18.87 17.54
C ALA A 41 -12.73 -19.18 18.67
N GLY A 42 -13.21 -19.68 19.83
CA GLY A 42 -12.50 -19.80 21.11
C GLY A 42 -11.13 -20.50 21.16
N TYR A 43 -10.65 -21.06 20.04
CA TYR A 43 -9.27 -21.54 19.89
C TYR A 43 -8.65 -21.01 18.60
N LEU A 44 -7.62 -20.17 18.73
CA LEU A 44 -6.80 -19.77 17.59
C LEU A 44 -6.12 -21.00 17.00
N THR A 45 -6.44 -21.33 15.76
CA THR A 45 -5.79 -22.42 15.03
C THR A 45 -4.34 -22.04 14.68
N GLY A 46 -3.51 -23.03 14.33
CA GLY A 46 -2.16 -22.78 13.82
C GLY A 46 -2.15 -21.87 12.59
N GLN A 47 -3.19 -21.96 11.74
CA GLN A 47 -3.38 -21.04 10.60
C GLN A 47 -3.64 -19.61 11.08
N ASN A 48 -4.51 -19.40 12.08
CA ASN A 48 -4.80 -18.06 12.58
C ASN A 48 -3.56 -17.41 13.19
N ILE A 49 -2.79 -18.16 13.99
CA ILE A 49 -1.55 -17.64 14.61
C ILE A 49 -0.55 -17.24 13.52
N LEU A 50 -0.40 -18.06 12.48
CA LEU A 50 0.49 -17.75 11.36
C LEU A 50 -0.01 -16.55 10.54
N ALA A 51 -1.32 -16.44 10.32
CA ALA A 51 -1.94 -15.28 9.67
C ALA A 51 -1.69 -13.99 10.44
N LEU A 52 -1.86 -13.98 11.78
CA LEU A 52 -1.56 -12.85 12.64
C LEU A 52 -0.09 -12.41 12.53
N LEU A 53 0.84 -13.37 12.50
CA LEU A 53 2.27 -13.09 12.34
C LEU A 53 2.58 -12.49 10.96
N LEU A 54 2.00 -13.04 9.90
CA LEU A 54 2.18 -12.54 8.53
C LEU A 54 1.56 -11.15 8.33
N GLU A 55 0.38 -10.91 8.91
CA GLU A 55 -0.26 -9.59 8.93
C GLU A 55 0.63 -8.57 9.63
N SER A 56 1.17 -8.91 10.80
CA SER A 56 2.09 -8.06 11.57
C SER A 56 3.37 -7.74 10.80
N LEU A 57 3.90 -8.71 10.04
CA LEU A 57 5.05 -8.51 9.15
C LEU A 57 4.74 -7.53 8.01
N CYS A 58 3.52 -7.56 7.48
CA CYS A 58 3.16 -6.90 6.24
C CYS A 58 2.46 -5.55 6.43
N ILE A 59 1.80 -5.29 7.56
CA ILE A 59 0.91 -4.14 7.76
C ILE A 59 1.60 -2.78 7.53
N VAL A 60 2.91 -2.74 7.79
CA VAL A 60 3.77 -1.55 7.61
C VAL A 60 3.95 -1.12 6.15
N ALA A 61 3.56 -1.96 5.19
CA ALA A 61 3.88 -1.79 3.77
C ALA A 61 3.30 -0.50 3.16
N VAL A 62 2.09 -0.11 3.57
CA VAL A 62 1.43 1.10 3.09
C VAL A 62 2.21 2.35 3.52
N ASP A 63 2.55 2.44 4.81
CA ASP A 63 3.33 3.55 5.35
C ASP A 63 4.72 3.62 4.70
N VAL A 64 5.35 2.47 4.44
CA VAL A 64 6.62 2.42 3.67
C VAL A 64 6.48 3.06 2.29
N TYR A 65 5.39 2.81 1.57
CA TYR A 65 5.14 3.41 0.25
C TYR A 65 5.07 4.95 0.31
N VAL A 66 4.39 5.48 1.33
CA VAL A 66 4.27 6.92 1.55
C VAL A 66 5.60 7.51 2.02
N LEU A 67 6.32 6.83 2.92
CA LEU A 67 7.61 7.25 3.47
C LEU A 67 8.68 7.35 2.36
N ILE A 68 8.72 6.40 1.44
CA ILE A 68 9.59 6.47 0.25
C ILE A 68 9.27 7.72 -0.58
N SER A 69 7.99 8.06 -0.70
CA SER A 69 7.55 9.24 -1.46
C SER A 69 8.03 10.53 -0.81
N GLY A 70 7.94 10.63 0.52
CA GLY A 70 8.52 11.73 1.31
C GLY A 70 10.03 11.84 1.15
N TYR A 71 10.75 10.74 1.39
CA TYR A 71 12.21 10.71 1.36
C TYR A 71 12.79 11.09 -0.01
N LEU A 72 12.21 10.58 -1.10
CA LEU A 72 12.64 10.92 -2.47
C LEU A 72 12.05 12.23 -2.99
N GLY A 73 11.00 12.74 -2.33
CA GLY A 73 10.25 13.94 -2.71
C GLY A 73 10.77 15.23 -2.08
N ALA A 74 11.49 15.14 -0.96
CA ALA A 74 11.93 16.29 -0.14
C ALA A 74 12.55 17.46 -0.93
N ASP A 75 13.43 17.15 -1.89
CA ASP A 75 14.19 18.15 -2.65
C ASP A 75 13.70 18.29 -4.10
N ARG A 76 12.53 17.74 -4.42
CA ARG A 76 12.00 17.75 -5.79
C ARG A 76 11.07 18.92 -6.02
N GLU A 77 11.24 19.56 -7.17
CA GLU A 77 10.31 20.57 -7.65
C GLU A 77 8.90 19.98 -7.90
N PRO A 78 7.85 20.80 -7.72
CA PRO A 78 6.49 20.45 -8.08
C PRO A 78 6.39 20.00 -9.54
N ARG A 79 5.76 18.85 -9.78
CA ARG A 79 5.54 18.33 -11.14
C ARG A 79 4.08 17.89 -11.29
N PRO A 80 3.16 18.80 -11.64
CA PRO A 80 1.74 18.47 -11.78
C PRO A 80 1.49 17.35 -12.81
N GLN A 81 2.40 17.20 -13.79
CA GLN A 81 2.37 16.11 -14.76
C GLN A 81 2.42 14.73 -14.10
N LYS A 82 3.03 14.59 -12.91
CA LYS A 82 3.02 13.32 -12.17
C LYS A 82 1.64 12.98 -11.62
N ALA A 83 0.91 13.97 -11.09
CA ALA A 83 -0.46 13.78 -10.62
C ALA A 83 -1.39 13.42 -11.80
N ALA A 84 -1.25 14.13 -12.92
CA ALA A 84 -2.00 13.80 -14.14
C ALA A 84 -1.68 12.38 -14.67
N ALA A 85 -0.39 12.01 -14.76
CA ALA A 85 0.02 10.66 -15.18
C ALA A 85 -0.46 9.57 -14.21
N PHE A 86 -0.52 9.87 -12.92
CA PHE A 86 -1.07 8.98 -11.90
C PHE A 86 -2.58 8.79 -12.07
N LEU A 87 -3.33 9.88 -12.28
CA LEU A 87 -4.77 9.83 -12.53
C LEU A 87 -5.10 9.05 -13.83
N LEU A 88 -4.41 9.34 -14.93
CA LEU A 88 -4.57 8.62 -16.19
C LEU A 88 -4.28 7.12 -16.06
N ARG A 89 -3.30 6.76 -15.21
CA ARG A 89 -3.01 5.37 -14.91
C ARG A 89 -4.17 4.71 -14.17
N ILE A 90 -4.80 5.37 -13.20
CA ILE A 90 -5.95 4.81 -12.48
C ILE A 90 -7.12 4.61 -13.46
N TRP A 91 -7.43 5.62 -14.27
CA TRP A 91 -8.50 5.52 -15.28
C TRP A 91 -8.25 4.44 -16.30
N PHE A 92 -7.00 4.20 -16.68
CA PHE A 92 -6.68 3.08 -17.57
C PHE A 92 -7.18 1.76 -16.97
N TYR A 93 -6.90 1.48 -15.70
CA TYR A 93 -7.36 0.24 -15.06
C TYR A 93 -8.87 0.25 -14.82
N SER A 94 -9.42 1.36 -14.30
CA SER A 94 -10.85 1.45 -13.94
C SER A 94 -11.79 1.35 -15.13
N LEU A 95 -11.32 1.67 -16.34
CA LEU A 95 -12.11 1.56 -17.57
C LEU A 95 -11.77 0.30 -18.37
N LEU A 96 -10.51 -0.12 -18.43
CA LEU A 96 -10.09 -1.27 -19.23
C LEU A 96 -10.64 -2.59 -18.67
N ILE A 97 -10.57 -2.79 -17.36
CA ILE A 97 -10.99 -4.06 -16.75
C ILE A 97 -12.48 -4.32 -16.99
N PRO A 98 -13.43 -3.41 -16.67
CA PRO A 98 -14.85 -3.68 -16.94
C PRO A 98 -15.13 -3.83 -18.44
N PHE A 99 -14.42 -3.10 -19.31
CA PHE A 99 -14.53 -3.30 -20.76
C PHE A 99 -14.15 -4.72 -21.18
N VAL A 100 -12.98 -5.21 -20.76
CA VAL A 100 -12.52 -6.58 -21.06
C VAL A 100 -13.49 -7.62 -20.50
N LEU A 101 -13.93 -7.47 -19.25
CA LEU A 101 -14.87 -8.41 -18.62
C LEU A 101 -16.21 -8.45 -19.37
N THR A 102 -16.71 -7.30 -19.81
CA THR A 102 -17.95 -7.22 -20.60
C THR A 102 -17.81 -7.93 -21.95
N VAL A 103 -16.68 -7.77 -22.65
CA VAL A 103 -16.39 -8.49 -23.91
C VAL A 103 -16.42 -10.00 -23.72
N PHE A 104 -15.94 -10.50 -22.58
CA PHE A 104 -15.97 -11.93 -22.24
C PHE A 104 -17.25 -12.38 -21.51
N SER A 105 -18.29 -11.53 -21.46
CA SER A 105 -19.57 -11.82 -20.78
C SER A 105 -19.41 -12.20 -19.31
N VAL A 106 -18.37 -11.69 -18.64
CA VAL A 106 -18.17 -11.82 -17.20
C VAL A 106 -18.95 -10.69 -16.51
N PRO A 107 -19.76 -10.96 -15.47
CA PRO A 107 -20.50 -9.93 -14.76
C PRO A 107 -19.60 -8.79 -14.26
N THR A 108 -20.14 -7.58 -14.20
CA THR A 108 -19.44 -6.37 -13.73
C THR A 108 -20.31 -5.60 -12.74
N LYS A 109 -19.71 -4.76 -11.89
CA LYS A 109 -20.44 -3.86 -10.99
C LYS A 109 -21.39 -2.94 -11.75
N ALA A 110 -21.08 -2.51 -12.96
CA ALA A 110 -22.06 -1.78 -13.78
C ALA A 110 -23.28 -2.63 -14.15
N GLY A 111 -23.11 -3.92 -14.45
CA GLY A 111 -24.23 -4.83 -14.68
C GLY A 111 -25.04 -5.11 -13.41
N GLU A 112 -24.36 -5.26 -12.26
CA GLU A 112 -24.99 -5.57 -10.97
C GLU A 112 -25.66 -4.36 -10.30
N GLN A 113 -25.07 -3.17 -10.42
CA GLN A 113 -25.42 -1.97 -9.65
C GLN A 113 -25.84 -0.77 -10.53
N GLY A 114 -25.89 -0.95 -11.86
CA GLY A 114 -26.24 0.09 -12.81
C GLY A 114 -25.34 1.33 -12.70
N ILE A 115 -25.96 2.50 -12.51
CA ILE A 115 -25.25 3.78 -12.43
C ILE A 115 -24.24 3.82 -11.27
N TYR A 116 -24.53 3.17 -10.14
CA TYR A 116 -23.60 3.12 -8.99
C TYR A 116 -22.35 2.30 -9.30
N GLY A 117 -22.45 1.29 -10.18
CA GLY A 117 -21.30 0.56 -10.69
C GLY A 117 -20.47 1.40 -11.66
N LEU A 118 -21.14 2.15 -12.56
CA LEU A 118 -20.46 3.05 -13.51
C LEU A 118 -19.69 4.17 -12.79
N VAL A 119 -20.25 4.73 -11.72
CA VAL A 119 -19.60 5.78 -10.92
C VAL A 119 -18.25 5.31 -10.37
N GLN A 120 -18.11 4.04 -9.95
CA GLN A 120 -16.82 3.47 -9.50
C GLN A 120 -15.77 3.42 -10.63
N TYR A 121 -16.19 3.35 -11.90
CA TYR A 121 -15.28 3.28 -13.05
C TYR A 121 -14.83 4.65 -13.55
N PHE A 122 -15.77 5.60 -13.66
CA PHE A 122 -15.51 6.94 -14.18
C PHE A 122 -15.01 7.90 -13.11
N LEU A 123 -15.46 7.74 -11.87
CA LEU A 123 -15.09 8.57 -10.72
C LEU A 123 -14.43 7.71 -9.62
N PRO A 124 -13.33 6.96 -9.93
CA PRO A 124 -12.72 6.02 -8.99
C PRO A 124 -12.08 6.70 -7.77
N ILE A 125 -11.73 7.99 -7.90
CA ILE A 125 -11.16 8.81 -6.82
C ILE A 125 -12.26 9.19 -5.83
N GLU A 126 -13.33 9.82 -6.31
CA GLU A 126 -14.46 10.28 -5.48
C GLU A 126 -15.23 9.11 -4.86
N SER A 127 -15.31 7.98 -5.57
CA SER A 127 -15.96 6.76 -5.08
C SER A 127 -15.09 5.95 -4.12
N GLU A 128 -13.89 6.43 -3.79
CA GLU A 128 -12.89 5.74 -2.96
C GLU A 128 -12.65 4.28 -3.40
N THR A 129 -12.82 4.01 -4.70
CA THR A 129 -12.75 2.65 -5.24
C THR A 129 -11.38 2.02 -4.99
N TYR A 130 -10.35 2.86 -5.10
CA TYR A 130 -8.98 2.60 -4.68
C TYR A 130 -8.60 3.59 -3.57
N TRP A 131 -8.98 3.29 -2.32
CA TRP A 131 -8.76 4.17 -1.18
C TRP A 131 -7.33 4.74 -1.10
N PHE A 132 -6.31 3.90 -1.31
CA PHE A 132 -4.91 4.32 -1.26
C PHE A 132 -4.62 5.32 -2.39
N ALA A 133 -5.11 5.04 -3.61
CA ALA A 133 -4.87 5.91 -4.75
C ALA A 133 -5.55 7.28 -4.59
N THR A 134 -6.75 7.31 -4.00
CA THR A 134 -7.46 8.55 -3.66
C THR A 134 -6.62 9.42 -2.72
N TYR A 135 -6.21 8.91 -1.56
CA TYR A 135 -5.43 9.70 -0.60
C TYR A 135 -4.01 9.99 -1.09
N TYR A 136 -3.40 9.10 -1.88
CA TYR A 136 -2.11 9.36 -2.50
C TYR A 136 -2.18 10.48 -3.55
N LEU A 137 -3.28 10.59 -4.31
CA LEU A 137 -3.48 11.72 -5.23
C LEU A 137 -3.59 13.04 -4.46
N PHE A 138 -4.37 13.09 -3.37
CA PHE A 138 -4.41 14.26 -2.48
C PHE A 138 -3.02 14.61 -1.95
N LEU A 139 -2.25 13.62 -1.50
CA LEU A 139 -0.87 13.83 -1.09
C LEU A 139 -0.03 14.44 -2.22
N LEU A 140 -0.07 13.89 -3.44
CA LEU A 140 0.68 14.44 -4.59
C LEU A 140 0.37 15.92 -4.85
N LEU A 141 -0.88 16.34 -4.66
CA LEU A 141 -1.30 17.74 -4.79
C LEU A 141 -0.77 18.61 -3.64
N LEU A 142 -0.66 18.06 -2.43
CA LEU A 142 -0.15 18.75 -1.24
C LEU A 142 1.38 18.73 -1.11
N MET A 143 2.09 17.79 -1.76
CA MET A 143 3.56 17.69 -1.69
C MET A 143 4.28 19.01 -1.97
N PRO A 144 3.91 19.83 -2.98
CA PRO A 144 4.50 21.15 -3.21
C PRO A 144 4.40 22.08 -2.00
N LEU A 145 3.20 22.13 -1.38
CA LEU A 145 2.93 22.95 -0.21
C LEU A 145 3.75 22.48 0.99
N CYS A 146 3.75 21.17 1.25
CA CYS A 146 4.54 20.56 2.32
C CYS A 146 6.04 20.85 2.13
N ASN A 147 6.58 20.65 0.92
CA ASN A 147 7.99 20.89 0.65
C ASN A 147 8.37 22.36 0.83
N LEU A 148 7.51 23.28 0.36
CA LEU A 148 7.74 24.72 0.52
C LEU A 148 7.72 25.13 1.98
N ALA A 149 6.78 24.61 2.77
CA ALA A 149 6.69 24.87 4.21
C ALA A 149 7.95 24.36 4.93
N VAL A 150 8.34 23.10 4.74
CA VAL A 150 9.52 22.51 5.39
C VAL A 150 10.83 23.16 4.90
N LYS A 151 10.86 23.80 3.72
CA LYS A 151 12.03 24.54 3.24
C LYS A 151 12.26 25.84 4.03
N HIS A 152 11.20 26.52 4.47
CA HIS A 152 11.28 27.82 5.14
C HIS A 152 11.08 27.74 6.65
N MET A 153 10.76 26.56 7.17
CA MET A 153 10.53 26.34 8.59
C MET A 153 11.84 26.00 9.31
N GLU A 154 12.03 26.58 10.50
CA GLU A 154 13.10 26.15 11.40
C GLU A 154 12.89 24.71 11.85
N LYS A 155 13.99 23.97 12.03
CA LYS A 155 13.96 22.56 12.44
C LYS A 155 13.12 22.33 13.70
N LYS A 156 13.27 23.19 14.72
CA LYS A 156 12.56 23.06 16.00
C LYS A 156 11.04 23.19 15.84
N THR A 157 10.59 24.14 15.01
CA THR A 157 9.17 24.31 14.69
C THR A 157 8.62 23.10 13.94
N PHE A 158 9.40 22.56 12.99
CA PHE A 158 9.01 21.36 12.26
C PHE A 158 8.90 20.15 13.18
N GLU A 159 9.87 19.93 14.08
CA GLU A 159 9.84 18.86 15.08
C GLU A 159 8.65 18.98 16.03
N MET A 160 8.32 20.20 16.47
CA MET A 160 7.16 20.46 17.32
C MET A 160 5.85 20.10 16.61
N ILE A 161 5.68 20.53 15.35
CA ILE A 161 4.49 20.18 14.55
C ILE A 161 4.40 18.66 14.37
N MET A 162 5.52 18.01 14.01
CA MET A 162 5.57 16.55 13.86
C MET A 162 5.22 15.83 15.16
N LEU A 163 5.67 16.33 16.31
CA LEU A 163 5.36 15.76 17.62
C LEU A 163 3.87 15.86 17.94
N PHE A 164 3.24 17.03 17.78
CA PHE A 164 1.80 17.19 18.01
C PHE A 164 0.97 16.32 17.06
N PHE A 165 1.37 16.27 15.79
CA PHE A 165 0.70 15.45 14.79
C PHE A 165 0.81 13.96 15.16
N PHE A 166 2.01 13.49 15.52
CA PHE A 166 2.22 12.13 16.01
C PHE A 166 1.36 11.80 17.23
N ILE A 167 1.28 12.71 18.21
CA ILE A 167 0.50 12.50 19.43
C ILE A 167 -0.98 12.28 19.08
N ILE A 168 -1.56 13.19 18.29
CA ILE A 168 -2.99 13.18 17.97
C ILE A 168 -3.36 12.04 17.02
N SER A 169 -2.58 11.82 15.97
CA SER A 169 -2.93 10.89 14.89
C SER A 169 -2.45 9.46 15.11
N SER A 170 -1.50 9.23 16.03
CA SER A 170 -0.93 7.91 16.28
C SER A 170 -0.85 7.53 17.75
N LEU A 171 -0.24 8.35 18.61
CA LEU A 171 0.05 7.94 19.99
C LEU A 171 -1.21 7.74 20.83
N ILE A 172 -2.11 8.74 20.88
CA ILE A 172 -3.32 8.69 21.74
C ILE A 172 -4.15 7.46 21.40
N LYS A 173 -4.45 7.23 20.12
CA LYS A 173 -5.24 6.07 19.69
C LYS A 173 -4.53 4.73 19.90
N SER A 174 -3.19 4.73 19.97
CA SER A 174 -2.41 3.50 20.19
C SER A 174 -2.41 3.04 21.64
N ILE A 175 -2.87 3.88 22.58
CA ILE A 175 -2.96 3.56 24.01
C ILE A 175 -4.40 3.67 24.54
N CYS A 176 -5.27 4.42 23.86
CA CYS A 176 -6.66 4.60 24.24
C CYS A 176 -7.49 3.41 23.74
N PRO A 177 -8.12 2.63 24.64
CA PRO A 177 -8.93 1.49 24.26
C PRO A 177 -10.27 1.85 23.61
N VAL A 178 -10.62 3.14 23.58
CA VAL A 178 -11.90 3.65 23.09
C VAL A 178 -11.76 4.08 21.65
N ARG A 179 -12.81 3.83 20.85
CA ARG A 179 -12.89 4.32 19.48
C ARG A 179 -13.01 5.84 19.47
N LEU A 180 -11.99 6.50 18.92
CA LEU A 180 -11.98 7.94 18.75
C LEU A 180 -12.73 8.30 17.45
N PRO A 181 -13.77 9.16 17.48
CA PRO A 181 -14.54 9.47 16.27
C PRO A 181 -13.74 10.12 15.14
N ALA A 182 -12.65 10.82 15.48
CA ALA A 182 -11.77 11.46 14.51
C ALA A 182 -10.76 10.49 13.86
N ASP A 183 -10.55 9.30 14.43
CA ASP A 183 -9.60 8.32 13.92
C ASP A 183 -10.18 7.60 12.69
N ARG A 184 -9.48 7.68 11.57
CA ARG A 184 -9.79 6.92 10.33
C ARG A 184 -8.83 5.76 10.09
N PHE A 185 -8.14 5.31 11.13
CA PHE A 185 -7.27 4.13 11.11
C PHE A 185 -6.07 4.25 10.14
N GLY A 186 -5.74 5.48 9.74
CA GLY A 186 -4.73 5.81 8.73
C GLY A 186 -5.21 5.74 7.27
N TYR A 187 -6.50 5.51 7.04
CA TYR A 187 -7.16 5.57 5.73
C TYR A 187 -7.59 7.01 5.41
N ASP A 188 -6.64 7.96 5.47
CA ASP A 188 -6.94 9.36 5.23
C ASP A 188 -5.72 10.16 4.75
N ALA A 189 -6.00 11.28 4.08
CA ALA A 189 -4.97 12.15 3.53
C ALA A 189 -4.09 12.80 4.62
N LEU A 190 -4.63 13.03 5.82
CA LEU A 190 -3.91 13.69 6.90
C LEU A 190 -2.79 12.76 7.42
N TRP A 191 -3.08 11.47 7.64
CA TRP A 191 -2.07 10.46 7.94
C TRP A 191 -1.00 10.38 6.84
N PHE A 192 -1.39 10.41 5.57
CA PHE A 192 -0.46 10.37 4.45
C PHE A 192 0.48 11.59 4.43
N VAL A 193 -0.02 12.79 4.77
CA VAL A 193 0.79 14.00 4.91
C VAL A 193 1.79 13.83 6.05
N PHE A 194 1.37 13.30 7.21
CA PHE A 194 2.28 13.04 8.33
C PHE A 194 3.41 12.08 7.94
N VAL A 195 3.09 10.92 7.35
CA VAL A 195 4.09 9.93 6.95
C VAL A 195 5.02 10.47 5.84
N TYR A 196 4.48 11.27 4.92
CA TYR A 196 5.29 11.97 3.92
C TYR A 196 6.29 12.93 4.57
N LEU A 197 5.82 13.78 5.50
CA LEU A 197 6.66 14.72 6.23
C LEU A 197 7.71 14.00 7.08
N LEU A 198 7.37 12.84 7.66
CA LEU A 198 8.35 11.99 8.32
C LEU A 198 9.43 11.53 7.34
N GLY A 199 9.08 11.13 6.13
CA GLY A 199 10.05 10.80 5.07
C GLY A 199 10.96 11.98 4.71
N VAL A 200 10.40 13.19 4.62
CA VAL A 200 11.16 14.43 4.43
C VAL A 200 12.09 14.70 5.61
N TYR A 201 11.62 14.51 6.84
CA TYR A 201 12.42 14.64 8.06
C TYR A 201 13.61 13.67 8.05
N LEU A 202 13.37 12.39 7.74
CA LEU A 202 14.43 11.38 7.64
C LEU A 202 15.48 11.74 6.59
N ARG A 203 15.07 12.37 5.49
CA ARG A 203 15.98 12.83 4.45
C ARG A 203 16.84 14.02 4.89
N LYS A 204 16.24 15.00 5.56
CA LYS A 204 16.91 16.25 5.97
C LYS A 204 17.80 16.10 7.20
N TYR A 205 17.33 15.38 8.21
CA TYR A 205 17.99 15.33 9.53
C TYR A 205 18.48 13.93 9.91
N GLY A 206 17.91 12.88 9.31
CA GLY A 206 18.19 11.50 9.68
C GLY A 206 17.78 11.15 11.11
N MET A 207 17.91 9.88 11.48
CA MET A 207 17.81 9.42 12.87
C MET A 207 18.94 8.42 13.14
N ALA A 208 20.12 8.94 13.49
CA ALA A 208 21.37 8.16 13.52
C ALA A 208 21.29 6.84 14.33
N VAL A 209 20.57 6.84 15.46
CA VAL A 209 20.37 5.64 16.29
C VAL A 209 19.58 4.57 15.53
N TRP A 210 18.45 4.96 14.92
CA TRP A 210 17.53 4.04 14.25
C TRP A 210 18.01 3.65 12.85
N GLU A 211 18.77 4.51 12.18
CA GLU A 211 19.43 4.16 10.93
C GLU A 211 20.35 2.94 11.15
N LYS A 212 21.09 2.90 12.27
CA LYS A 212 21.92 1.73 12.61
C LYS A 212 21.12 0.51 13.04
N ARG A 213 19.96 0.72 13.66
CA ARG A 213 19.14 -0.31 14.31
C ARG A 213 17.81 -0.61 13.60
N GLY A 214 17.66 -0.24 12.33
CA GLY A 214 16.39 -0.36 11.60
C GLY A 214 15.80 -1.78 11.61
N GLY A 215 16.64 -2.80 11.50
CA GLY A 215 16.20 -4.20 11.57
C GLY A 215 15.76 -4.65 12.97
N LEU A 216 16.31 -4.05 14.04
CA LEU A 216 15.82 -4.27 15.40
C LEU A 216 14.48 -3.55 15.59
N LEU A 217 14.36 -2.32 15.09
CA LEU A 217 13.13 -1.54 15.17
C LEU A 217 11.98 -2.26 14.45
N TYR A 218 12.19 -2.69 13.20
CA TYR A 218 11.17 -3.44 12.45
C TYR A 218 10.75 -4.73 13.16
N ARG A 219 11.70 -5.58 13.57
CA ARG A 219 11.38 -6.84 14.25
C ARG A 219 10.70 -6.60 15.60
N GLY A 220 11.15 -5.62 16.37
CA GLY A 220 10.52 -5.24 17.63
C GLY A 220 9.08 -4.79 17.44
N SER A 221 8.84 -3.90 16.46
CA SER A 221 7.49 -3.45 16.11
C SER A 221 6.59 -4.60 15.65
N VAL A 222 7.07 -5.48 14.76
CA VAL A 222 6.32 -6.66 14.29
C VAL A 222 5.94 -7.57 15.46
N LEU A 223 6.88 -7.88 16.34
CA LEU A 223 6.61 -8.74 17.50
C LEU A 223 5.61 -8.08 18.45
N LEU A 224 5.72 -6.77 18.69
CA LEU A 224 4.78 -6.05 19.55
C LEU A 224 3.37 -6.01 18.95
N ILE A 225 3.23 -5.76 17.64
CA ILE A 225 1.94 -5.85 16.95
C ILE A 225 1.37 -7.27 17.10
N PHE A 226 2.16 -8.29 16.77
CA PHE A 226 1.74 -9.69 16.83
C PHE A 226 1.28 -10.10 18.23
N PHE A 227 2.08 -9.82 19.27
CA PHE A 227 1.74 -10.21 20.64
C PHE A 227 0.56 -9.43 21.18
N MET A 228 0.45 -8.12 20.89
CA MET A 228 -0.71 -7.32 21.31
C MET A 228 -1.98 -7.84 20.65
N GLU A 229 -1.97 -8.05 19.34
CA GLU A 229 -3.10 -8.59 18.60
C GLU A 229 -3.48 -9.98 19.14
N PHE A 230 -2.52 -10.90 19.26
CA PHE A 230 -2.76 -12.24 19.77
C PHE A 230 -3.41 -12.25 21.16
N VAL A 231 -2.88 -11.45 22.09
CA VAL A 231 -3.40 -11.36 23.47
C VAL A 231 -4.77 -10.70 23.48
N LEU A 232 -4.96 -9.60 22.75
CA LEU A 232 -6.23 -8.87 22.71
C LEU A 232 -7.34 -9.69 22.05
N GLN A 233 -7.04 -10.44 20.99
CA GLN A 233 -7.99 -11.35 20.35
C GLN A 233 -8.42 -12.47 21.30
N LEU A 234 -7.46 -13.12 22.00
CA LEU A 234 -7.78 -14.13 23.01
C LEU A 234 -8.58 -13.58 24.19
N PHE A 235 -8.24 -12.38 24.64
CA PHE A 235 -8.94 -11.72 25.74
C PHE A 235 -10.36 -11.30 25.34
N SER A 236 -10.51 -10.67 24.18
CA SER A 236 -11.79 -10.24 23.63
C SER A 236 -12.71 -11.43 23.35
N ALA A 237 -12.19 -12.52 22.77
CA ALA A 237 -12.97 -13.72 22.51
C ALA A 237 -13.50 -14.40 23.79
N ARG A 238 -12.86 -14.20 24.95
CA ARG A 238 -13.30 -14.77 26.23
C ARG A 238 -14.19 -13.86 27.06
N THR A 239 -14.07 -12.55 26.88
CA THR A 239 -14.71 -11.56 27.77
C THR A 239 -15.74 -10.69 27.06
N GLY A 240 -15.70 -10.62 25.72
CA GLY A 240 -16.48 -9.65 24.94
C GLY A 240 -16.01 -8.20 25.10
N VAL A 241 -14.97 -7.94 25.90
CA VAL A 241 -14.44 -6.59 26.16
C VAL A 241 -13.29 -6.28 25.20
N LEU A 242 -13.03 -4.99 24.96
CA LEU A 242 -11.94 -4.51 24.09
C LEU A 242 -12.01 -5.01 22.64
N THR A 243 -13.18 -5.45 22.15
CA THR A 243 -13.36 -5.96 20.78
C THR A 243 -12.87 -5.00 19.70
N TYR A 244 -13.13 -3.70 19.87
CA TYR A 244 -12.56 -2.67 19.00
C TYR A 244 -11.04 -2.56 19.15
N TYR A 245 -10.54 -2.51 20.38
CA TYR A 245 -9.11 -2.32 20.62
C TYR A 245 -8.28 -3.51 20.15
N ALA A 246 -8.89 -4.70 20.08
CA ALA A 246 -8.29 -5.89 19.52
C ALA A 246 -7.95 -5.78 18.03
N SER A 247 -8.50 -4.81 17.27
CA SER A 247 -8.10 -4.55 15.87
C SER A 247 -7.09 -3.41 15.71
N VAL A 248 -6.87 -2.60 16.75
CA VAL A 248 -6.04 -1.40 16.71
C VAL A 248 -4.58 -1.67 16.32
N PRO A 249 -3.94 -2.79 16.74
CA PRO A 249 -2.58 -3.11 16.30
C PRO A 249 -2.42 -3.22 14.76
N PHE A 250 -3.51 -3.52 14.04
CA PHE A 250 -3.55 -3.59 12.57
C PHE A 250 -4.05 -2.32 11.87
N HIS A 251 -4.20 -1.21 12.59
CA HIS A 251 -4.46 0.10 11.96
C HIS A 251 -3.14 0.73 11.48
N TYR A 252 -3.13 1.36 10.29
CA TYR A 252 -1.89 1.92 9.71
C TYR A 252 -1.27 3.02 10.59
N ASN A 253 -2.11 3.83 11.23
CA ASN A 253 -1.65 4.87 12.15
C ASN A 253 -1.31 4.38 13.56
N PHE A 254 -1.18 3.08 13.79
CA PHE A 254 -0.70 2.53 15.06
C PHE A 254 0.81 2.80 15.24
N VAL A 255 1.24 3.11 16.46
CA VAL A 255 2.63 3.51 16.75
C VAL A 255 3.65 2.44 16.33
N PHE A 256 3.32 1.16 16.50
CA PHE A 256 4.21 0.08 16.07
C PHE A 256 4.15 -0.16 14.55
N CYS A 257 3.03 0.13 13.87
CA CYS A 257 3.00 0.15 12.42
C CYS A 257 3.94 1.23 11.86
N LEU A 258 3.84 2.46 12.37
CA LEU A 258 4.71 3.58 11.97
C LEU A 258 6.20 3.30 12.21
N THR A 259 6.55 2.87 13.43
CA THR A 259 7.95 2.56 13.78
C THR A 259 8.48 1.36 13.00
N GLY A 260 7.63 0.37 12.72
CA GLY A 260 7.95 -0.77 11.86
C GLY A 260 8.25 -0.33 10.43
N ALA A 261 7.46 0.59 9.86
CA ALA A 261 7.68 1.16 8.54
C ALA A 261 9.02 1.92 8.45
N VAL A 262 9.33 2.74 9.46
CA VAL A 262 10.64 3.42 9.56
C VAL A 262 11.80 2.43 9.67
N GLY A 263 11.63 1.38 10.48
CA GLY A 263 12.63 0.32 10.64
C GLY A 263 12.91 -0.41 9.33
N LEU A 264 11.85 -0.85 8.64
CA LEU A 264 11.95 -1.55 7.36
C LEU A 264 12.58 -0.65 6.29
N PHE A 265 12.19 0.63 6.25
CA PHE A 265 12.80 1.61 5.37
C PHE A 265 14.31 1.74 5.59
N TYR A 266 14.77 1.87 6.84
CA TYR A 266 16.20 1.95 7.14
C TYR A 266 16.98 0.67 6.79
N VAL A 267 16.37 -0.51 6.92
CA VAL A 267 16.99 -1.79 6.50
C VAL A 267 17.39 -1.74 5.03
N PHE A 268 16.52 -1.22 4.16
CA PHE A 268 16.78 -1.15 2.73
C PHE A 268 17.59 0.08 2.34
N LEU A 269 17.45 1.19 3.06
CA LEU A 269 18.27 2.38 2.82
C LEU A 269 19.77 2.06 2.95
N ARG A 270 20.14 1.21 3.91
CA ARG A 270 21.54 0.82 4.19
C ARG A 270 22.04 -0.40 3.44
N LYS A 271 21.20 -1.06 2.64
CA LYS A 271 21.59 -2.21 1.82
C LYS A 271 21.72 -1.77 0.35
N PRO A 272 22.84 -1.15 -0.06
CA PRO A 272 23.04 -0.82 -1.46
C PRO A 272 23.00 -2.11 -2.28
N VAL A 273 22.29 -2.06 -3.40
CA VAL A 273 22.25 -3.16 -4.36
C VAL A 273 23.36 -2.91 -5.38
N ALA A 274 24.26 -3.88 -5.54
CA ALA A 274 25.32 -3.79 -6.54
C ALA A 274 24.72 -3.63 -7.95
N GLU A 275 25.29 -2.72 -8.74
CA GLU A 275 24.85 -2.50 -10.12
C GLU A 275 25.05 -3.75 -10.98
N GLY A 276 24.13 -3.97 -11.93
CA GLY A 276 24.13 -5.12 -12.82
C GLY A 276 22.72 -5.64 -13.09
N LYS A 277 22.63 -6.83 -13.72
CA LYS A 277 21.35 -7.43 -14.16
C LYS A 277 20.30 -7.52 -13.04
N LYS A 278 20.72 -7.88 -11.82
CA LYS A 278 19.81 -7.97 -10.66
C LYS A 278 19.21 -6.61 -10.30
N ALA A 279 20.02 -5.56 -10.26
CA ALA A 279 19.56 -4.19 -9.99
C ALA A 279 18.58 -3.71 -11.06
N ASP A 280 18.82 -4.06 -12.33
CA ASP A 280 17.94 -3.69 -13.43
C ASP A 280 16.59 -4.41 -13.38
N VAL A 281 16.57 -5.71 -13.02
CA VAL A 281 15.32 -6.45 -12.76
C VAL A 281 14.55 -5.82 -11.60
N ILE A 282 15.22 -5.48 -10.50
CA ILE A 282 14.58 -4.83 -9.35
C ILE A 282 13.97 -3.48 -9.74
N ARG A 283 14.68 -2.66 -10.53
CA ARG A 283 14.15 -1.38 -11.04
C ARG A 283 12.97 -1.57 -11.97
N PHE A 284 13.01 -2.61 -12.81
CA PHE A 284 11.91 -2.99 -13.67
C PHE A 284 10.68 -3.33 -12.83
N LEU A 285 10.80 -4.27 -11.89
CA LEU A 285 9.69 -4.67 -11.01
C LEU A 285 9.17 -3.47 -10.20
N GLY A 286 10.05 -2.71 -9.55
CA GLY A 286 9.70 -1.52 -8.74
C GLY A 286 9.01 -0.40 -9.53
N ARG A 287 9.27 -0.29 -10.84
CA ARG A 287 8.56 0.63 -11.73
C ARG A 287 7.10 0.25 -11.92
N TYR A 288 6.82 -1.05 -12.04
CA TYR A 288 5.50 -1.57 -12.38
C TYR A 288 4.70 -2.04 -11.16
N SER A 289 5.30 -2.10 -9.95
CA SER A 289 4.64 -2.58 -8.73
C SER A 289 3.27 -1.96 -8.44
N PHE A 290 3.08 -0.65 -8.69
CA PHE A 290 1.79 -0.01 -8.38
C PHE A 290 0.63 -0.55 -9.26
N GLY A 291 0.93 -1.16 -10.40
CA GLY A 291 -0.10 -1.75 -11.27
C GLY A 291 -0.59 -3.09 -10.73
N VAL A 292 0.19 -3.74 -9.87
CA VAL A 292 -0.28 -4.87 -9.07
C VAL A 292 -1.48 -4.44 -8.24
N TYR A 293 -1.35 -3.37 -7.44
CA TYR A 293 -2.46 -2.81 -6.66
C TYR A 293 -3.68 -2.47 -7.51
N LEU A 294 -3.51 -1.69 -8.59
CA LEU A 294 -4.63 -1.30 -9.46
C LEU A 294 -5.33 -2.49 -10.13
N PHE A 295 -4.61 -3.60 -10.35
CA PHE A 295 -5.20 -4.81 -10.92
C PHE A 295 -6.02 -5.59 -9.90
N HIS A 296 -5.39 -6.04 -8.79
CA HIS A 296 -6.06 -6.97 -7.88
C HIS A 296 -7.08 -6.31 -6.97
N GLU A 297 -6.93 -5.01 -6.68
CA GLU A 297 -7.92 -4.24 -5.92
C GLU A 297 -9.01 -3.59 -6.80
N HIS A 298 -9.04 -3.91 -8.11
CA HIS A 298 -10.11 -3.44 -8.98
C HIS A 298 -11.48 -3.94 -8.46
N PRO A 299 -12.55 -3.12 -8.46
CA PRO A 299 -13.86 -3.48 -7.91
C PRO A 299 -14.45 -4.78 -8.49
N ASP A 300 -14.21 -5.06 -9.77
CA ASP A 300 -14.64 -6.30 -10.42
C ASP A 300 -13.72 -7.51 -10.22
N ILE A 301 -12.53 -7.34 -9.62
CA ILE A 301 -11.50 -8.39 -9.47
C ILE A 301 -11.28 -8.77 -8.01
N ARG A 302 -11.29 -7.79 -7.09
CA ARG A 302 -10.85 -7.94 -5.70
C ARG A 302 -11.55 -9.04 -4.90
N ASP A 303 -12.79 -9.35 -5.25
CA ASP A 303 -13.59 -10.38 -4.56
C ASP A 303 -13.65 -11.69 -5.35
N ARG A 304 -12.92 -11.81 -6.46
CA ARG A 304 -12.97 -12.98 -7.37
C ARG A 304 -11.69 -13.80 -7.37
N TRP A 305 -10.55 -13.15 -7.22
CA TRP A 305 -9.26 -13.83 -7.41
C TRP A 305 -9.01 -14.90 -6.33
N TYR A 306 -9.30 -14.63 -5.06
CA TYR A 306 -9.09 -15.61 -3.99
C TYR A 306 -10.06 -16.80 -4.11
N PRO A 307 -11.39 -16.60 -4.24
CA PRO A 307 -12.32 -17.72 -4.42
C PRO A 307 -12.00 -18.60 -5.64
N LEU A 308 -11.47 -18.01 -6.72
CA LEU A 308 -11.03 -18.76 -7.89
C LEU A 308 -9.82 -19.65 -7.56
N ILE A 309 -8.79 -19.09 -6.91
CA ILE A 309 -7.60 -19.85 -6.49
C ILE A 309 -7.99 -20.95 -5.51
N ASP A 310 -8.84 -20.63 -4.54
CA ASP A 310 -9.33 -21.55 -3.53
C ASP A 310 -10.04 -22.76 -4.16
N ARG A 311 -10.98 -22.51 -5.07
CA ARG A 311 -11.71 -23.56 -5.80
C ARG A 311 -10.80 -24.46 -6.64
N VAL A 312 -9.79 -23.90 -7.28
CA VAL A 312 -8.86 -24.65 -8.16
C VAL A 312 -7.87 -25.48 -7.35
N MET A 313 -7.35 -24.93 -6.25
CA MET A 313 -6.31 -25.58 -5.45
C MET A 313 -6.85 -26.49 -4.36
N ASP A 314 -8.10 -26.27 -3.92
CA ASP A 314 -8.75 -27.07 -2.88
C ASP A 314 -10.20 -27.43 -3.23
N PRO A 315 -10.44 -28.14 -4.35
CA PRO A 315 -11.79 -28.47 -4.82
C PRO A 315 -12.58 -29.38 -3.85
N TYR A 316 -11.89 -30.03 -2.92
CA TYR A 316 -12.48 -30.97 -1.95
C TYR A 316 -12.49 -30.42 -0.51
N GLY A 317 -12.07 -29.16 -0.28
CA GLY A 317 -12.13 -28.53 1.03
C GLY A 317 -11.27 -29.21 2.11
N LYS A 318 -10.06 -29.67 1.77
CA LYS A 318 -9.13 -30.32 2.71
C LYS A 318 -8.70 -29.40 3.84
N ASN A 319 -8.69 -28.09 3.64
CA ASN A 319 -8.42 -27.07 4.67
C ASN A 319 -7.12 -27.32 5.47
N SER A 320 -6.07 -27.79 4.81
CA SER A 320 -4.77 -28.03 5.45
C SER A 320 -3.90 -26.77 5.49
N LEU A 321 -3.13 -26.61 6.57
CA LEU A 321 -2.19 -25.49 6.72
C LEU A 321 -1.16 -25.41 5.58
N ILE A 322 -0.68 -26.57 5.10
CA ILE A 322 0.28 -26.65 3.98
C ILE A 322 -0.38 -26.12 2.69
N LEU A 323 -1.61 -26.55 2.41
CA LEU A 323 -2.33 -26.10 1.22
C LEU A 323 -2.64 -24.60 1.30
N TRP A 324 -2.97 -24.08 2.49
CA TRP A 324 -3.13 -22.65 2.71
C TRP A 324 -1.85 -21.86 2.41
N LEU A 325 -0.68 -22.34 2.86
CA LEU A 325 0.61 -21.73 2.52
C LEU A 325 0.92 -21.76 1.03
N LEU A 326 0.58 -22.86 0.34
CA LEU A 326 0.72 -22.96 -1.10
C LEU A 326 -0.21 -21.97 -1.82
N LYS A 327 -1.46 -21.82 -1.38
CA LYS A 327 -2.41 -20.81 -1.89
C LYS A 327 -1.85 -19.40 -1.71
N LEU A 328 -1.26 -19.08 -0.55
CA LEU A 328 -0.63 -17.79 -0.28
C LEU A 328 0.51 -17.50 -1.26
N ILE A 329 1.48 -18.41 -1.37
CA ILE A 329 2.65 -18.25 -2.25
C ILE A 329 2.19 -18.12 -3.71
N PHE A 330 1.28 -18.99 -4.14
CA PHE A 330 0.73 -18.95 -5.49
C PHE A 330 0.01 -17.64 -5.77
N SER A 331 -0.82 -17.15 -4.85
CA SER A 331 -1.54 -15.87 -4.98
C SER A 331 -0.56 -14.70 -5.13
N VAL A 332 0.46 -14.62 -4.27
CA VAL A 332 1.47 -13.56 -4.35
C VAL A 332 2.17 -13.58 -5.70
N LEU A 333 2.65 -14.74 -6.16
CA LEU A 333 3.35 -14.85 -7.44
C LEU A 333 2.45 -14.53 -8.64
N LEU A 334 1.23 -15.06 -8.66
CA LEU A 334 0.28 -14.89 -9.74
C LEU A 334 -0.18 -13.43 -9.86
N ILE A 335 -0.66 -12.86 -8.76
CA ILE A 335 -1.18 -11.48 -8.74
C ILE A 335 -0.07 -10.49 -9.06
N TYR A 336 1.13 -10.68 -8.49
CA TYR A 336 2.26 -9.81 -8.77
C TYR A 336 2.70 -9.92 -10.23
N GLY A 337 2.80 -11.14 -10.76
CA GLY A 337 3.19 -11.40 -12.15
C GLY A 337 2.22 -10.76 -13.16
N ILE A 338 0.92 -11.01 -13.00
CA ILE A 338 -0.12 -10.42 -13.86
C ILE A 338 -0.12 -8.89 -13.72
N GLY A 339 -0.08 -8.36 -12.50
CA GLY A 339 -0.08 -6.93 -12.25
C GLY A 339 1.08 -6.18 -12.88
N VAL A 340 2.30 -6.72 -12.78
CA VAL A 340 3.50 -6.17 -13.44
C VAL A 340 3.37 -6.25 -14.95
N PHE A 341 2.90 -7.38 -15.49
CA PHE A 341 2.70 -7.55 -16.92
C PHE A 341 1.71 -6.54 -17.50
N LEU A 342 0.53 -6.41 -16.87
CA LEU A 342 -0.50 -5.46 -17.31
C LEU A 342 0.03 -4.01 -17.27
N ASP A 343 0.78 -3.66 -16.22
CA ASP A 343 1.30 -2.30 -16.10
C ASP A 343 2.42 -2.01 -17.10
N PHE A 344 3.22 -3.02 -17.44
CA PHE A 344 4.21 -2.95 -18.51
C PHE A 344 3.54 -2.71 -19.87
N VAL A 345 2.48 -3.46 -20.18
CA VAL A 345 1.70 -3.27 -21.42
C VAL A 345 1.10 -1.85 -21.46
N ARG A 346 0.52 -1.40 -20.35
CA ARG A 346 -0.02 -0.04 -20.20
C ARG A 346 1.04 1.03 -20.46
N ASP A 347 2.24 0.88 -19.91
CA ASP A 347 3.36 1.82 -20.14
C ASP A 347 3.74 1.89 -21.62
N LYS A 348 3.77 0.75 -22.33
CA LYS A 348 4.00 0.72 -23.79
C LYS A 348 2.91 1.42 -24.58
N ILE A 349 1.64 1.21 -24.23
CA ILE A 349 0.49 1.90 -24.85
C ILE A 349 0.62 3.41 -24.66
N PHE A 350 0.97 3.86 -23.46
CA PHE A 350 1.09 5.29 -23.16
C PHE A 350 2.24 5.96 -23.91
N ILE A 351 3.39 5.27 -24.01
CA ILE A 351 4.52 5.75 -24.81
C ILE A 351 4.14 5.87 -26.28
N PHE A 352 3.48 4.84 -26.83
CA PHE A 352 3.03 4.84 -28.23
C PHE A 352 2.03 5.97 -28.50
N ALA A 353 0.99 6.11 -27.67
CA ALA A 353 0.01 7.18 -27.79
C ALA A 353 0.66 8.58 -27.72
N GLY A 354 1.61 8.76 -26.79
CA GLY A 354 2.37 10.00 -26.67
C GLY A 354 3.20 10.34 -27.91
N SER A 355 3.82 9.34 -28.56
CA SER A 355 4.53 9.50 -29.83
C SER A 355 3.59 9.89 -30.97
N CYS A 356 2.42 9.25 -31.07
CA CYS A 356 1.42 9.59 -32.09
C CYS A 356 0.93 11.03 -31.96
N ILE A 357 0.62 11.49 -30.74
CA ILE A 357 0.17 12.87 -30.48
C ILE A 357 1.26 13.88 -30.88
N ARG A 358 2.53 13.58 -30.58
CA ARG A 358 3.66 14.43 -30.94
C ARG A 358 3.80 14.58 -32.46
N ASN A 359 3.75 13.45 -33.17
CA ASN A 359 3.84 13.43 -34.64
C ASN A 359 2.69 14.22 -35.30
N ILE A 360 1.47 14.14 -34.75
CA ILE A 360 0.32 14.93 -35.25
C ILE A 360 0.54 16.43 -35.02
N ARG A 361 1.10 16.82 -33.87
CA ARG A 361 1.38 18.22 -33.55
C ARG A 361 2.47 18.80 -34.44
N GLU A 362 3.53 18.03 -34.71
CA GLU A 362 4.62 18.42 -35.61
C GLU A 362 4.10 18.61 -37.05
N ARG A 363 3.24 17.71 -37.55
CA ARG A 363 2.60 17.85 -38.87
C ARG A 363 1.70 19.08 -38.98
N LYS A 364 0.94 19.40 -37.93
CA LYS A 364 0.08 20.60 -37.88
C LYS A 364 0.88 21.90 -37.70
N GLY A 365 2.05 21.83 -37.05
CA GLY A 365 2.96 22.95 -36.89
C GLY A 365 3.77 23.26 -38.14
N ALA A 366 4.09 22.25 -38.97
CA ALA A 366 4.75 22.42 -40.26
C ALA A 366 3.82 22.88 -41.41
N ALA A 367 2.50 22.84 -41.18
CA ALA A 367 1.47 23.29 -42.13
C ALA A 367 0.98 24.73 -41.85
N ARG A 368 1.61 25.44 -40.92
CA ARG A 368 1.47 26.88 -40.66
C ARG A 368 2.82 27.54 -40.94
#